data_AF-A0A2D4IJ22-F1
#
_entry.id   AF-A0A2D4IJ22-F1
#
_cell.length_a   1.000
_cell.length_b   1.000
_cell.length_c   1.000
_cell.angle_alpha   90.00
_cell.angle_beta   90.00
_cell.angle_gamma   90.00
#
_symmetry.space_group_name_H-M   'P 1'
#
loop_
_entity.id
_entity.type
_entity.pdbx_description
1 polymer ?
#
loop_
_entity_poly.entity_id
_entity_poly.type
_entity_poly.pdbx_seq_one_letter_code
_entity_poly.pdbx_strand_id
1 'polypeptide(L)'
;MAISAYWHGLRPGYHLSFLTIPLCLVAEEAMEDGLLRHLSPSGRICANWTHRLLKMRAYDYVCVGFLLRSFEGTIRYWSSVHYCVHVGAVSFLVVGKAMGALHKWQR
;
A
#
# COMPACT_ATOMS: atom_id res chain seq x y z
N MET A 1 -11.43 -4.91 6.22
CA MET A 1 -11.34 -3.44 6.31
C MET A 1 -12.69 -2.72 6.24
N ALA A 2 -13.65 -3.13 5.41
CA ALA A 2 -14.97 -2.46 5.33
C ALA A 2 -15.75 -2.41 6.66
N ILE A 3 -15.76 -3.52 7.43
CA ILE A 3 -16.39 -3.57 8.76
C ILE A 3 -15.71 -2.59 9.75
N SER A 4 -14.38 -2.45 9.66
CA SER A 4 -13.64 -1.49 10.47
C SER A 4 -13.99 -0.04 10.08
N ALA A 5 -14.12 0.27 8.79
CA ALA A 5 -14.57 1.59 8.34
C ALA A 5 -15.97 1.93 8.88
N TYR A 6 -16.90 0.97 8.83
CA TYR A 6 -18.25 1.14 9.37
C TYR A 6 -18.24 1.44 10.88
N TRP A 7 -17.37 0.77 11.65
CA TRP A 7 -17.21 1.04 13.09
C TRP A 7 -16.78 2.48 13.40
N HIS A 8 -15.98 3.10 12.52
CA HIS A 8 -15.57 4.49 12.68
C HIS A 8 -16.65 5.51 12.24
N GLY A 9 -17.77 5.04 11.69
CA GLY A 9 -18.90 5.84 11.23
C GLY A 9 -18.87 6.10 9.72
N LEU A 10 -20.01 6.54 9.17
CA LEU A 10 -20.24 6.74 7.74
C LEU A 10 -19.60 8.03 7.19
N ARG A 11 -18.37 8.35 7.63
CA ARG A 11 -17.63 9.53 7.17
C ARG A 11 -16.77 9.15 5.96
N PRO A 12 -16.93 9.81 4.79
CA PRO A 12 -16.27 9.41 3.55
C PRO A 12 -14.74 9.27 3.65
N GLY A 13 -14.08 10.14 4.43
CA GLY A 13 -12.64 10.08 4.62
C GLY A 13 -12.14 8.77 5.23
N TYR A 14 -12.90 8.14 6.13
CA TYR A 14 -12.52 6.84 6.69
C TYR A 14 -12.61 5.74 5.66
N HIS A 15 -13.69 5.70 4.89
CA HIS A 15 -13.88 4.69 3.87
C HIS A 15 -12.77 4.77 2.82
N LEU A 16 -12.36 5.96 2.39
CA LEU A 16 -11.24 6.14 1.47
C LEU A 16 -9.92 5.57 2.03
N SER A 17 -9.58 5.90 3.27
CA SER A 17 -8.38 5.37 3.92
C SER A 17 -8.42 3.86 4.09
N PHE A 18 -9.56 3.32 4.54
CA PHE A 18 -9.75 1.88 4.72
C PHE A 18 -9.85 1.09 3.42
N LEU A 19 -10.15 1.73 2.28
CA LEU A 19 -10.06 1.11 0.95
C LEU A 19 -8.62 1.12 0.42
N THR A 20 -7.82 2.10 0.83
CA THR A 20 -6.41 2.19 0.43
C THR A 20 -5.54 1.17 1.16
N ILE A 21 -5.86 0.82 2.42
CA ILE A 21 -5.11 -0.17 3.20
C ILE A 21 -5.07 -1.56 2.53
N PRO A 22 -6.20 -2.18 2.11
CA PRO A 22 -6.20 -3.45 1.39
C PRO A 22 -5.34 -3.45 0.13
N LEU A 23 -5.35 -2.35 -0.63
CA LEU A 23 -4.50 -2.22 -1.82
C LEU A 23 -3.02 -2.32 -1.45
N CYS A 24 -2.59 -1.60 -0.41
CA CYS A 24 -1.22 -1.67 0.09
C CYS A 24 -0.86 -3.07 0.60
N LEU A 25 -1.77 -3.76 1.29
CA LEU A 25 -1.53 -5.11 1.82
C LEU A 25 -1.37 -6.14 0.70
N VAL A 26 -2.21 -6.08 -0.34
CA VAL A 26 -2.11 -6.98 -1.49
C VAL A 26 -0.84 -6.70 -2.30
N ALA A 27 -0.42 -5.44 -2.40
CA ALA A 27 0.86 -5.07 -3.01
C ALA A 27 2.06 -5.60 -2.22
N GLU A 28 2.03 -5.50 -0.88
CA GLU A 28 3.05 -6.05 0.01
C GLU A 28 3.17 -7.57 -0.15
N GLU A 29 2.04 -8.28 -0.14
CA GLU A 29 2.01 -9.74 -0.33
C GLU A 29 2.59 -10.15 -1.69
N ALA A 30 2.21 -9.45 -2.76
CA ALA A 30 2.74 -9.71 -4.10
C ALA A 30 4.26 -9.49 -4.19
N MET A 31 4.79 -8.47 -3.51
CA MET A 31 6.22 -8.20 -3.45
C MET A 31 6.97 -9.24 -2.62
N GLU A 32 6.40 -9.72 -1.51
CA GLU A 32 6.99 -10.78 -0.70
C GLU A 32 7.10 -12.07 -1.53
N ASP A 33 6.02 -12.46 -2.20
CA ASP A 33 5.95 -13.66 -3.03
C ASP A 33 6.87 -13.57 -4.26
N GLY A 34 6.88 -12.44 -4.95
CA GLY A 34 7.58 -12.28 -6.22
C GLY A 34 9.06 -11.93 -6.09
N LEU A 35 9.43 -11.11 -5.10
CA LEU A 35 10.77 -10.55 -4.98
C LEU A 35 11.46 -10.95 -3.67
N LEU A 36 10.84 -10.64 -2.52
CA LEU A 36 11.57 -10.65 -1.25
C LEU A 36 11.99 -12.05 -0.79
N ARG A 37 11.19 -13.07 -1.08
CA ARG A 37 11.53 -14.47 -0.79
C ARG A 37 12.71 -15.01 -1.60
N HIS A 38 13.04 -14.37 -2.71
CA HIS A 38 14.13 -14.79 -3.60
C HIS A 38 15.43 -13.99 -3.37
N LEU A 39 15.43 -13.03 -2.44
CA LEU A 39 16.62 -12.24 -2.10
C LEU A 39 17.59 -13.03 -1.20
N SER A 40 18.88 -12.72 -1.34
CA SER A 40 19.91 -13.18 -0.39
C SER A 40 19.69 -12.58 1.00
N PRO A 41 20.28 -13.16 2.07
CA PRO A 41 20.10 -12.68 3.44
C PRO A 41 20.44 -11.20 3.64
N SER A 42 21.53 -10.72 3.02
CA SER A 42 21.95 -9.31 3.06
C SER A 42 20.99 -8.40 2.28
N GLY A 43 20.54 -8.83 1.10
CA GLY A 43 19.54 -8.11 0.30
C GLY A 43 18.21 -7.97 1.04
N ARG A 44 17.81 -9.01 1.79
CA ARG A 44 16.58 -9.00 2.58
C ARG A 44 16.62 -8.01 3.75
N ILE A 45 17.78 -7.77 4.37
CA ILE A 45 17.91 -6.73 5.40
C ILE A 45 17.61 -5.35 4.82
N CYS A 46 18.24 -5.01 3.69
CA CYS A 46 18.01 -3.73 3.03
C CYS A 46 16.53 -3.57 2.64
N ALA A 47 15.96 -4.61 2.00
CA ALA A 47 14.56 -4.59 1.58
C ALA A 47 13.59 -4.46 2.76
N ASN A 48 13.87 -5.10 3.90
CA ASN A 48 13.06 -4.96 5.11
C ASN A 48 13.09 -3.54 5.69
N TRP A 49 14.24 -2.86 5.65
CA TRP A 49 14.34 -1.46 6.07
C TRP A 49 13.55 -0.54 5.13
N THR A 50 13.74 -0.70 3.82
CA THR A 50 12.97 0.06 2.81
C THR A 50 11.47 -0.17 2.98
N HIS A 51 11.05 -1.43 3.15
CA HIS A 51 9.67 -1.80 3.38
C HIS A 51 9.08 -1.12 4.61
N ARG A 52 9.80 -1.14 5.75
CA ARG A 52 9.37 -0.46 6.97
C ARG A 52 9.23 1.05 6.77
N LEU A 53 10.16 1.68 6.08
CA LEU A 53 10.09 3.11 5.77
C LEU A 53 8.87 3.44 4.90
N LEU A 54 8.64 2.68 3.84
CA LEU A 54 7.50 2.86 2.95
C LEU A 54 6.18 2.63 3.69
N LYS A 55 6.12 1.63 4.56
CA LYS A 55 4.96 1.33 5.40
C LYS A 55 4.60 2.50 6.33
N MET A 56 5.60 3.13 6.96
CA MET A 56 5.37 4.35 7.76
C MET A 56 4.80 5.49 6.91
N ARG A 57 5.29 5.68 5.68
CA ARG A 57 4.77 6.71 4.77
C ARG A 57 3.36 6.42 4.26
N ALA A 58 3.04 5.16 4.02
CA ALA A 58 1.67 4.75 3.70
C ALA A 58 0.71 5.05 4.86
N TYR A 59 1.13 4.84 6.12
CA TYR A 59 0.34 5.20 7.29
C TYR A 59 0.09 6.70 7.40
N ASP A 60 1.14 7.53 7.26
CA ASP A 60 1.00 9.00 7.28
C ASP A 60 -0.05 9.47 6.25
N TYR A 61 0.02 8.90 5.04
CA TYR A 61 -0.86 9.24 3.93
C TYR A 61 -2.33 8.84 4.16
N VAL A 62 -2.59 7.63 4.65
CA VAL A 62 -3.96 7.18 4.92
C VAL A 62 -4.55 7.86 6.15
N CYS A 63 -3.73 8.26 7.14
CA CYS A 63 -4.18 9.01 8.31
C CYS A 63 -4.83 10.35 7.95
N VAL A 64 -4.47 10.97 6.83
CA VAL A 64 -5.09 12.23 6.40
C VAL A 64 -6.59 12.08 6.11
N GLY A 65 -7.03 10.93 5.60
CA GLY A 65 -8.46 10.66 5.45
C GLY A 65 -9.19 10.57 6.79
N PHE A 66 -8.51 10.12 7.84
CA PHE A 66 -9.07 10.12 9.20
C PHE A 66 -9.14 11.52 9.82
N LEU A 67 -8.13 12.35 9.56
CA LEU A 67 -8.07 13.71 10.08
C LEU A 67 -9.12 14.61 9.43
N LEU A 68 -9.19 14.59 8.10
CA LEU A 68 -10.08 15.49 7.35
C LEU A 68 -11.54 15.04 7.40
N ARG A 69 -11.79 13.71 7.45
CA ARG A 69 -13.12 13.08 7.47
C ARG A 69 -14.01 13.36 6.24
N SER A 70 -13.70 14.40 5.46
CA SER A 70 -14.39 14.83 4.25
C SER A 70 -13.78 14.20 3.00
N PHE A 71 -14.63 13.80 2.06
CA PHE A 71 -14.20 13.25 0.78
C PHE A 71 -13.33 14.25 0.00
N GLU A 72 -13.84 15.47 -0.19
CA GLU A 72 -13.19 16.50 -0.98
C GLU A 72 -11.83 16.91 -0.40
N GLY A 73 -11.74 17.07 0.92
CA GLY A 73 -10.49 17.42 1.59
C GLY A 73 -9.43 16.34 1.40
N THR A 74 -9.80 15.07 1.56
CA THR A 74 -8.90 13.93 1.36
C THR A 74 -8.43 13.83 -0.09
N ILE A 75 -9.35 13.93 -1.05
CA ILE A 75 -9.03 13.88 -2.48
C ILE A 75 -8.13 15.05 -2.89
N ARG A 76 -8.38 16.26 -2.40
CA ARG A 76 -7.55 17.43 -2.70
C ARG A 76 -6.12 17.26 -2.16
N TYR A 77 -5.98 16.76 -0.93
CA TYR A 77 -4.65 16.48 -0.36
C TYR A 77 -3.94 15.38 -1.15
N TRP A 78 -4.61 14.26 -1.44
CA TRP A 78 -4.03 13.16 -2.22
C TRP A 78 -3.63 13.62 -3.62
N SER A 79 -4.42 14.47 -4.25
CA SER A 79 -4.06 15.10 -5.53
C SER A 79 -2.83 15.99 -5.42
N SER A 80 -2.66 16.75 -4.32
CA SER A 80 -1.47 17.61 -4.14
C SER A 80 -0.17 16.84 -3.96
N VAL A 81 -0.25 15.56 -3.57
CA VAL A 81 0.91 14.65 -3.51
C VAL A 81 0.87 13.61 -4.64
N HIS A 82 0.09 13.89 -5.70
CA HIS A 82 0.00 13.09 -6.92
C HIS A 82 -0.37 11.62 -6.69
N TYR A 83 -1.17 11.33 -5.67
CA TYR A 83 -1.59 9.97 -5.32
C TYR A 83 -0.39 9.00 -5.16
N CYS A 84 0.75 9.50 -4.68
CA CYS A 84 2.02 8.77 -4.69
C CYS A 84 1.95 7.38 -4.05
N VAL A 85 1.18 7.22 -2.97
CA VAL A 85 0.99 5.92 -2.30
C VAL A 85 0.12 4.97 -3.12
N HIS A 86 -0.94 5.45 -3.78
CA HIS A 86 -1.75 4.63 -4.68
C HIS A 86 -0.95 4.17 -5.89
N VAL A 87 -0.21 5.09 -6.52
CA VAL A 87 0.68 4.77 -7.65
C VAL A 87 1.75 3.78 -7.21
N GLY A 88 2.40 4.00 -6.07
CA GLY A 88 3.40 3.09 -5.51
C GLY A 88 2.83 1.70 -5.23
N ALA A 89 1.66 1.61 -4.59
CA ALA A 89 1.01 0.33 -4.29
C ALA A 89 0.65 -0.45 -5.56
N VAL A 90 0.07 0.21 -6.57
CA VAL A 90 -0.22 -0.43 -7.86
C VAL A 90 1.06 -0.88 -8.55
N SER A 91 2.11 -0.06 -8.52
CA SER A 91 3.40 -0.39 -9.13
C SER A 91 4.02 -1.63 -8.48
N PHE A 92 4.05 -1.69 -7.14
CA PHE A 92 4.53 -2.86 -6.40
C PHE A 92 3.67 -4.10 -6.64
N LEU A 93 2.35 -3.96 -6.73
CA LEU A 93 1.48 -5.07 -7.06
C LEU A 93 1.80 -5.66 -8.43
N VAL A 94 1.93 -4.81 -9.46
CA VAL A 94 2.24 -5.23 -10.83
C VAL A 94 3.62 -5.89 -10.90
N VAL A 95 4.64 -5.25 -10.31
CA VAL A 95 6.01 -5.79 -10.29
C VAL A 95 6.06 -7.12 -9.55
N GLY A 96 5.47 -7.21 -8.35
CA GLY A 96 5.45 -8.43 -7.55
C GLY A 96 4.77 -9.59 -8.29
N LYS A 97 3.62 -9.34 -8.94
CA LYS A 97 2.94 -10.35 -9.75
C LYS A 97 3.73 -10.75 -10.99
N ALA A 98 4.33 -9.79 -11.70
CA ALA A 98 5.16 -10.07 -12.88
C ALA A 98 6.39 -10.92 -12.51
N MET A 99 7.09 -10.58 -11.43
CA MET A 99 8.22 -11.35 -10.92
C MET A 99 7.82 -12.75 -10.46
N GLY A 100 6.69 -12.87 -9.75
CA GLY A 100 6.16 -14.17 -9.35
C GLY A 100 5.79 -15.06 -10.55
N ALA A 101 5.25 -14.47 -11.61
CA ALA A 101 4.96 -15.17 -12.86
C ALA A 101 6.25 -15.63 -13.58
N LEU A 102 7.27 -14.77 -13.63
CA LEU A 102 8.58 -15.09 -14.19
C LEU A 102 9.23 -16.28 -13.47
N HIS A 103 9.20 -16.29 -12.13
CA HIS A 103 9.79 -17.39 -11.36
C HIS A 103 9.06 -18.73 -11.57
N LYS A 104 7.74 -18.70 -11.79
CA LYS A 104 6.97 -19.90 -12.13
C LYS A 104 7.29 -20.44 -13.53
N TRP A 105 7.63 -19.56 -14.48
CA TRP A 105 7.94 -19.96 -15.85
C TRP A 105 9.35 -20.53 -16.00
N GLN A 106 10.27 -20.20 -15.08
CA GLN A 106 11.65 -20.69 -15.06
C GLN A 106 11.85 -22.02 -14.31
N ARG A 107 10.82 -22.55 -13.65
CA ARG A 107 10.82 -23.88 -13.02
C ARG A 107 10.11 -24.89 -13.91
#